data_AF-A0A4Q0PLH3-F1
#
_entry.id   AF-A0A4Q0PLH3-F1
#
_cell.length_a   1.000
_cell.length_b   1.000
_cell.length_c   1.000
_cell.angle_alpha   90.00
_cell.angle_beta   90.00
_cell.angle_gamma   90.00
#
_symmetry.space_group_name_H-M   'P 1'
#
loop_
_entity.id
_entity.type
_entity.pdbx_description
1 polymer ?
#
loop_
_entity_poly.entity_id
_entity_poly.type
_entity_poly.pdbx_seq_one_letter_code
_entity_poly.pdbx_strand_id
1 'polypeptide(L)'
;MYYIYECIKDFKFDNSSSAQGQLTVPDISSYETLIPSEYLLKNYSVMTSKIYSQIKTNKIQSKALVTLQSVLLSKMSKVEKATSNKKVLCN
;
A
#
# COMPACT_ATOMS: atom_id res chain seq x y z
N MET A 1 0.00 -13.84 11.60
CA MET A 1 -0.11 -14.25 10.17
C MET A 1 0.81 -13.45 9.23
N TYR A 2 1.89 -12.81 9.71
CA TYR A 2 2.84 -12.10 8.83
C TYR A 2 3.92 -13.01 8.24
N TYR A 3 4.31 -14.07 8.95
CA TYR A 3 5.39 -14.96 8.53
C TYR A 3 5.07 -15.68 7.22
N ILE A 4 3.91 -16.36 7.15
CA ILE A 4 3.48 -17.07 5.93
C ILE A 4 3.36 -16.09 4.76
N TYR A 5 2.76 -14.92 5.00
CA TYR A 5 2.65 -13.87 3.98
C TYR A 5 4.03 -13.48 3.42
N GLU A 6 5.02 -13.27 4.28
CA GLU A 6 6.37 -12.90 3.89
C GLU A 6 7.12 -14.04 3.18
N CYS A 7 6.81 -15.30 3.49
CA CYS A 7 7.33 -16.44 2.75
C CYS A 7 6.80 -16.46 1.31
N ILE A 8 5.50 -16.23 1.11
CA ILE A 8 4.86 -16.41 -0.20
C ILE A 8 4.81 -15.14 -1.07
N LYS A 9 5.04 -13.94 -0.51
CA LYS A 9 4.84 -12.67 -1.23
C LYS A 9 5.73 -12.53 -2.47
N ASP A 10 6.90 -13.15 -2.45
CA ASP A 10 7.90 -13.06 -3.51
C ASP A 10 7.94 -14.34 -4.37
N PHE A 11 6.91 -15.19 -4.27
CA PHE A 11 6.80 -16.39 -5.09
C PHE A 11 6.78 -16.00 -6.57
N LYS A 12 7.84 -16.39 -7.29
CA LYS A 12 8.00 -16.12 -8.72
C LYS A 12 7.56 -17.33 -9.53
N PHE A 13 6.62 -17.12 -10.44
CA PHE A 13 6.24 -18.10 -11.44
C PHE A 13 7.36 -18.28 -12.45
N ASP A 14 7.54 -19.51 -12.93
CA ASP A 14 8.37 -19.75 -14.10
C ASP A 14 7.61 -19.25 -15.34
N ASN A 15 8.01 -18.08 -15.85
CA ASN A 15 7.39 -17.41 -17.01
C ASN A 15 7.83 -18.03 -18.35
N SER A 16 8.32 -19.27 -18.36
CA SER A 16 8.89 -19.95 -19.53
C SER A 16 7.84 -20.37 -20.56
N SER A 17 6.55 -20.23 -20.27
CA SER A 17 5.45 -20.54 -21.19
C SER A 17 4.47 -19.37 -21.36
N SER A 18 3.98 -19.21 -22.58
CA SER A 18 3.09 -18.12 -23.07
C SER A 18 1.70 -18.01 -22.40
N ALA A 19 1.45 -18.79 -21.35
CA ALA A 19 0.23 -18.76 -20.58
C ALA A 19 0.41 -17.81 -19.39
N GLN A 20 -0.50 -16.86 -19.24
CA GLN A 20 -0.60 -15.92 -18.12
C GLN A 20 -0.41 -16.68 -16.79
N GLY A 21 0.69 -16.40 -16.07
CA GLY A 21 1.09 -17.17 -14.90
C GLY A 21 0.00 -17.23 -13.84
N GLN A 22 -0.58 -18.42 -13.65
CA GLN A 22 -1.55 -18.72 -12.61
C GLN A 22 -0.88 -19.57 -11.53
N LEU A 23 -1.26 -19.35 -10.27
CA LEU A 23 -0.88 -20.21 -9.15
C LEU A 23 -1.70 -21.50 -9.22
N THR A 24 -1.08 -22.60 -9.65
CA THR A 24 -1.76 -23.88 -9.75
C THR A 24 -1.64 -24.68 -8.43
N VAL A 25 -2.57 -25.62 -8.22
CA VAL A 25 -2.53 -26.51 -7.03
C VAL A 25 -1.19 -27.25 -6.91
N PRO A 26 -0.58 -27.77 -7.99
CA PRO A 26 0.78 -28.31 -7.94
C PRO A 26 1.85 -27.32 -7.48
N ASP A 27 1.79 -26.06 -7.91
CA ASP A 27 2.78 -25.02 -7.54
C ASP A 27 2.76 -24.74 -6.02
N ILE A 28 1.58 -24.71 -5.43
CA ILE A 28 1.43 -24.53 -3.97
C ILE A 28 1.87 -25.80 -3.22
N SER A 29 1.49 -26.97 -3.74
CA SER A 29 1.76 -28.25 -3.08
C SER A 29 3.26 -28.58 -3.04
N SER A 30 4.04 -28.03 -3.98
CA SER A 30 5.50 -28.16 -4.03
C SER A 30 6.24 -27.05 -3.28
N TYR A 31 5.54 -26.04 -2.76
CA TYR A 31 6.16 -24.93 -2.04
C TYR A 31 6.55 -25.34 -0.63
N GLU A 32 7.86 -25.45 -0.38
CA GLU A 32 8.41 -25.74 0.94
C GLU A 32 8.70 -24.45 1.70
N THR A 33 8.27 -24.41 2.96
CA THR A 33 8.61 -23.32 3.89
C THR A 33 9.13 -23.89 5.19
N LEU A 34 10.00 -23.14 5.85
CA LEU A 34 10.44 -23.50 7.19
C LEU A 34 9.26 -23.41 8.16
N ILE A 35 9.17 -24.37 9.07
CA ILE A 35 8.21 -24.34 10.18
C ILE A 35 9.01 -24.04 11.46
N PRO A 36 9.19 -22.75 11.81
CA PRO A 36 9.89 -22.36 13.02
C PRO A 36 9.09 -22.73 14.28
N SER A 37 9.79 -22.73 15.43
CA SER A 37 9.15 -22.96 16.73
C SER A 37 8.10 -21.89 17.05
N GLU A 38 7.11 -22.27 17.85
CA GLU A 38 6.02 -21.37 18.26
C GLU A 38 6.56 -20.10 18.95
N TYR A 39 7.60 -20.24 19.78
CA TYR A 39 8.26 -19.13 20.44
C TYR A 39 8.80 -18.09 19.43
N LEU A 40 9.50 -18.56 18.39
CA LEU A 40 10.06 -17.68 17.36
C LEU A 40 8.94 -17.01 16.55
N LEU A 41 7.90 -17.76 16.18
CA LEU A 41 6.73 -17.23 15.47
C LEU A 41 6.02 -16.13 16.26
N LYS A 42 5.85 -16.34 17.57
CA LYS A 42 5.21 -15.37 18.45
C LYS A 42 6.01 -14.07 18.52
N ASN A 43 7.32 -14.17 18.74
CA ASN A 43 8.21 -13.01 18.79
C ASN A 43 8.23 -12.26 17.46
N TYR A 44 8.35 -12.99 16.35
CA TYR A 44 8.28 -12.43 15.01
C TYR A 44 6.95 -11.70 14.79
N SER A 45 5.82 -12.30 15.16
CA SER A 45 4.49 -11.70 15.00
C SER A 45 4.33 -10.43 15.82
N VAL A 46 4.86 -10.40 17.05
CA VAL A 46 4.82 -9.19 17.90
C VAL A 46 5.63 -8.05 17.29
N MET A 47 6.83 -8.32 16.76
CA MET A 47 7.65 -7.29 16.14
C MET A 47 7.02 -6.79 14.83
N THR A 48 6.65 -7.71 13.95
CA THR A 48 6.13 -7.37 12.62
C THR A 48 4.78 -6.67 12.69
N SER A 49 3.88 -7.06 13.59
CA SER A 49 2.57 -6.41 13.74
C SER A 49 2.67 -4.91 13.96
N LYS A 50 3.63 -4.45 14.79
CA LYS A 50 3.88 -3.03 15.02
C LYS A 50 4.32 -2.32 13.74
N ILE A 51 5.22 -2.94 12.98
CA ILE A 51 5.74 -2.39 11.72
C ILE A 51 4.62 -2.27 10.68
N TYR A 52 3.83 -3.33 10.45
CA TYR A 52 2.72 -3.26 9.49
C TYR A 52 1.64 -2.28 9.91
N SER A 53 1.36 -2.17 11.20
CA SER A 53 0.43 -1.16 11.72
C SER A 53 0.91 0.25 11.38
N GLN A 54 2.19 0.54 11.60
CA GLN A 54 2.76 1.83 11.24
C GLN A 54 2.72 2.10 9.73
N ILE A 55 3.07 1.10 8.90
CA ILE A 55 2.99 1.22 7.44
C ILE A 55 1.55 1.52 7.01
N LYS A 56 0.56 0.84 7.57
CA LYS A 56 -0.86 1.08 7.28
C LYS A 56 -1.27 2.49 7.65
N THR A 57 -0.90 2.95 8.85
CA THR A 57 -1.17 4.32 9.32
C THR A 57 -0.55 5.36 8.39
N ASN A 58 0.71 5.19 8.01
CA ASN A 58 1.39 6.10 7.09
C ASN A 58 0.67 6.17 5.73
N LYS A 59 0.25 5.02 5.17
CA LYS A 59 -0.50 4.99 3.90
C LYS A 59 -1.82 5.77 3.98
N ILE A 60 -2.55 5.63 5.10
CA ILE A 60 -3.82 6.34 5.32
C ILE A 60 -3.57 7.85 5.42
N GLN A 61 -2.57 8.26 6.21
CA GLN A 61 -2.21 9.66 6.39
C GLN A 61 -1.75 10.31 5.08
N SER A 62 -0.89 9.63 4.31
CA SER A 62 -0.46 10.12 3.00
C SER A 62 -1.64 10.35 2.05
N LYS A 63 -2.61 9.42 2.02
CA LYS A 63 -3.82 9.58 1.19
C LYS A 63 -4.67 10.77 1.64
N ALA A 64 -4.80 10.97 2.95
CA ALA A 64 -5.51 12.13 3.50
C ALA A 64 -4.81 13.45 3.14
N LEU A 65 -3.48 13.50 3.22
CA LEU A 65 -2.69 14.69 2.84
C LEU A 65 -2.83 15.04 1.36
N VAL A 66 -2.78 14.04 0.47
CA VAL A 66 -3.01 14.25 -0.97
C VAL A 66 -4.42 14.79 -1.24
N THR A 67 -5.41 14.27 -0.52
CA THR A 67 -6.80 14.76 -0.62
C THR A 67 -6.93 16.19 -0.12
N LEU A 68 -6.29 16.53 1.00
CA LEU A 68 -6.29 17.88 1.53
C LEU A 68 -5.60 18.86 0.57
N GLN A 69 -4.46 18.47 0.00
CA GLN A 69 -3.74 19.26 -0.99
C GLN A 69 -4.63 19.60 -2.19
N SER A 70 -5.34 18.62 -2.76
CA SER A 70 -6.20 18.86 -3.93
C SER A 70 -7.37 19.80 -3.60
N VAL A 71 -7.96 19.67 -2.41
CA VAL A 71 -9.03 20.57 -1.93
C VAL A 71 -8.51 21.99 -1.75
N LEU A 72 -7.33 22.16 -1.16
CA LEU A 72 -6.72 23.48 -0.96
C LEU A 72 -6.40 24.15 -2.30
N LEU A 73 -5.78 23.43 -3.23
CA LEU A 73 -5.49 23.94 -4.57
C LEU A 73 -6.77 24.38 -5.31
N SER A 74 -7.84 23.58 -5.23
CA SER A 74 -9.14 23.94 -5.82
C SER A 74 -9.71 25.22 -5.21
N LYS A 75 -9.62 25.37 -3.89
CA LYS A 75 -10.10 26.57 -3.18
C LYS A 75 -9.27 27.80 -3.55
N MET A 76 -7.95 27.69 -3.57
CA MET A 76 -7.05 28.80 -3.93
C MET A 76 -7.31 29.28 -5.36
N SER A 77 -7.44 28.37 -6.33
CA SER A 77 -7.78 28.74 -7.71
C SER A 77 -9.13 29.47 -7.83
N LYS A 78 -10.14 29.08 -7.03
CA LYS A 78 -11.43 29.79 -6.97
C LYS A 78 -11.30 31.18 -6.35
N VAL A 79 -10.46 31.33 -5.32
CA VAL A 79 -10.19 32.63 -4.68
C VAL A 79 -9.51 33.58 -5.67
N GLU A 80 -8.49 33.12 -6.39
CA GLU A 80 -7.79 33.91 -7.41
C GLU A 80 -8.76 34.45 -8.47
N LYS A 81 -9.66 33.59 -8.99
CA LYS A 81 -10.70 34.01 -9.94
C LYS A 81 -11.66 35.05 -9.35
N ALA A 82 -12.05 34.90 -8.09
CA ALA A 82 -12.91 35.86 -7.42
C ALA A 82 -12.23 37.23 -7.22
N THR A 83 -10.94 37.24 -6.85
CA THR A 83 -10.15 38.48 -6.74
C THR A 83 -9.85 39.13 -8.08
N SER A 84 -9.61 38.35 -9.14
CA SER A 84 -9.38 38.87 -10.48
C SER A 84 -10.65 39.51 -11.07
N ASN A 85 -11.83 38.88 -10.89
CA ASN A 85 -13.10 39.48 -11.31
C ASN A 85 -13.45 40.76 -10.55
N LYS A 86 -13.09 40.86 -9.26
CA LYS A 86 -13.29 42.11 -8.48
C LYS A 86 -12.44 43.27 -8.99
N LYS A 87 -11.23 43.02 -9.50
CA LYS A 87 -10.38 44.07 -10.11
C LYS A 87 -10.93 44.58 -11.44
N VAL A 88 -11.63 43.74 -12.22
CA VAL A 88 -12.22 44.14 -13.51
C VAL A 88 -13.49 44.98 -13.33
N LEU A 89 -14.21 44.81 -12.22
CA LEU A 89 -15.44 45.56 -11.91
C LEU A 89 -15.22 46.94 -11.28
N CYS A 90 -13.98 47.28 -10.88
CA CYS A 90 -13.64 48.56 -10.26
C CYS A 90 -12.87 49.52 -11.18
N ASN A 91 -12.84 49.26 -12.49
CA ASN A 91 -12.27 50.15 -13.51
C ASN A 91 -13.36 50.64 -14.47
#